data_AF-A0A4U0WL62-F1
#
_entry.id   AF-A0A4U0WL62-F1
#
_cell.length_a   1.000
_cell.length_b   1.000
_cell.length_c   1.000
_cell.angle_alpha   90.00
_cell.angle_beta   90.00
_cell.angle_gamma   90.00
#
_symmetry.space_group_name_H-M   'P 1'
#
loop_
_entity.id
_entity.type
_entity.pdbx_description
1 polymer ?
#
loop_
_entity_poly.entity_id
_entity_poly.type
_entity_poly.pdbx_seq_one_letter_code
_entity_poly.pdbx_strand_id
1 'polypeptide(L)'
;INERVRKEAAERRVVPPSEVRTEFTGLPALDAEPEDGPYDVRWIGEGSYWDLLRQTCPPDSPSRNIPPIDIYHDAIDMPIAYPRHSFSGYVQNWTLSKDSCQHPHLRSLHGTFIEPVSINTTQSLIPLFGGCKLRQNNDILFPPAMYLSTEELYAGRGDRGPDWTQKKDGVVWRGVASGGRNKAETWTHFHRHRYVQMLNGTAVHESETGSLPAEGTTFKLPTQGHYSLT
;
A
#
# COMPACT_ATOMS: atom_id res chain seq x y z
N ILE A 1 15.43 13.83 11.80
CA ILE A 1 13.94 13.77 11.76
C ILE A 1 13.30 14.15 13.10
N ASN A 2 13.76 13.64 14.26
CA ASN A 2 13.26 14.05 15.58
C ASN A 2 13.27 15.56 15.84
N GLU A 3 14.29 16.26 15.35
CA GLU A 3 14.36 17.72 15.39
C GLU A 3 13.27 18.38 14.55
N ARG A 4 13.07 17.92 13.30
CA ARG A 4 12.02 18.42 12.40
C ARG A 4 10.62 18.17 12.96
N VAL A 5 10.38 17.01 13.57
CA VAL A 5 9.10 16.70 14.24
C VAL A 5 8.85 17.63 15.42
N ARG A 6 9.87 17.89 16.24
CA ARG A 6 9.77 18.85 17.35
C ARG A 6 9.50 20.28 16.85
N LYS A 7 10.19 20.70 15.79
CA LYS A 7 9.98 22.00 15.15
C LYS A 7 8.56 22.15 14.61
N GLU A 8 8.07 21.14 13.88
CA GLU A 8 6.70 21.13 13.35
C GLU A 8 5.66 21.21 14.48
N ALA A 9 5.82 20.41 15.54
CA ALA A 9 4.90 20.44 16.68
C ALA A 9 4.90 21.80 17.41
N ALA A 10 6.04 22.48 17.47
CA ALA A 10 6.17 23.80 18.08
C ALA A 10 5.64 24.93 17.19
N GLU A 11 5.76 24.79 15.86
CA GLU A 11 5.42 25.83 14.89
C GLU A 11 4.02 25.65 14.27
N ARG A 12 3.35 24.51 14.47
CA ARG A 12 2.01 24.23 13.94
C ARG A 12 1.00 25.25 14.49
N ARG A 13 0.38 26.01 13.59
CA ARG A 13 -0.67 26.99 13.90
C ARG A 13 -1.84 26.78 12.93
N VAL A 14 -3.06 26.80 13.45
CA VAL A 14 -4.25 26.98 12.62
C VAL A 14 -4.43 28.49 12.48
N VAL A 15 -4.25 29.00 11.27
CA VAL A 15 -4.41 30.44 10.99
C VAL A 15 -5.90 30.79 11.09
N PRO A 16 -6.28 31.86 11.81
CA PRO A 16 -7.67 32.30 11.89
C PRO A 16 -8.26 32.57 10.49
N PRO A 17 -9.56 32.28 10.26
CA PRO A 17 -10.21 32.60 8.98
C PRO A 17 -10.08 34.07 8.55
N SER A 18 -9.95 34.99 9.50
CA SER A 18 -9.75 36.43 9.25
C SER A 18 -8.37 36.79 8.70
N GLU A 19 -7.38 35.91 8.86
CA GLU A 19 -5.99 36.11 8.45
C GLU A 19 -5.66 35.37 7.15
N VAL A 20 -6.58 34.56 6.63
CA VAL A 20 -6.43 33.87 5.35
C VAL A 20 -7.19 34.62 4.26
N ARG A 21 -6.64 34.66 3.05
CA ARG A 21 -7.38 35.19 1.89
C ARG A 21 -8.51 34.23 1.55
N THR A 22 -9.74 34.67 1.72
CA THR A 22 -10.95 33.92 1.34
C THR A 22 -11.40 34.20 -0.09
N GLU A 23 -10.90 35.28 -0.69
CA GLU A 23 -11.20 35.67 -2.06
C GLU A 23 -10.12 35.15 -3.01
N PHE A 24 -10.55 34.29 -3.94
CA PHE A 24 -9.70 33.80 -5.01
C PHE A 24 -9.54 34.90 -6.06
N THR A 25 -8.35 35.48 -6.19
CA THR A 25 -8.06 36.60 -7.12
C THR A 25 -8.00 36.18 -8.59
N GLY A 26 -8.44 34.97 -8.94
CA GLY A 26 -8.37 34.43 -10.29
C GLY A 26 -6.95 34.01 -10.68
N LEU A 27 -6.85 33.13 -11.67
CA LEU A 27 -5.58 32.76 -12.31
C LEU A 27 -4.82 33.97 -12.90
N PRO A 28 -5.46 34.99 -13.51
CA PRO A 28 -4.72 36.10 -14.12
C PRO A 28 -3.83 36.90 -13.16
N ALA A 29 -4.21 37.01 -11.88
CA ALA A 29 -3.41 37.70 -10.88
C ALA A 29 -2.20 36.84 -10.43
N LEU A 30 -2.33 35.51 -10.44
CA LEU A 30 -1.24 34.58 -10.17
C LEU A 30 -0.26 34.52 -11.36
N ASP A 31 -0.78 34.52 -12.58
CA ASP A 31 0.02 34.48 -13.81
C ASP A 31 0.78 35.80 -14.08
N ALA A 32 0.36 36.89 -13.41
CA ALA A 32 1.02 38.20 -13.49
C ALA A 32 2.18 38.34 -12.48
N GLU A 33 2.29 37.44 -11.50
CA GLU A 33 3.44 37.41 -10.60
C GLU A 33 4.68 36.93 -11.37
N PRO A 34 5.86 37.52 -11.14
CA PRO A 34 7.08 37.07 -11.78
C PRO A 34 7.35 35.60 -11.40
N GLU A 35 7.39 34.72 -12.40
CA GLU A 35 7.77 33.32 -12.19
C GLU A 35 9.23 33.25 -11.75
N ASP A 36 9.49 32.73 -10.55
CA ASP A 36 10.82 32.37 -10.05
C ASP A 36 11.36 31.12 -10.78
N GLY A 37 11.30 31.10 -12.11
CA GLY A 37 11.69 29.97 -12.94
C GLY A 37 10.99 28.64 -12.59
N PRO A 38 11.27 27.56 -13.34
CA PRO A 38 10.77 26.24 -12.97
C PRO A 38 11.47 25.75 -11.69
N TYR A 39 10.69 25.38 -10.68
CA TYR A 39 11.23 24.70 -9.49
C TYR A 39 11.87 23.36 -9.92
N ASP A 40 13.18 23.22 -9.71
CA ASP A 40 13.93 22.02 -10.07
C ASP A 40 13.65 20.88 -9.08
N VAL A 41 12.71 20.00 -9.46
CA VAL A 41 12.37 18.82 -8.67
C VAL A 41 13.38 17.71 -8.93
N ARG A 42 14.16 17.36 -7.90
CA ARG A 42 14.97 16.15 -7.94
C ARG A 42 14.11 14.91 -7.79
N TRP A 43 13.96 14.17 -8.88
CA TRP A 43 13.26 12.89 -8.92
C TRP A 43 14.18 11.71 -8.58
N ILE A 44 13.61 10.69 -7.96
CA ILE A 44 14.23 9.41 -7.60
C ILE A 44 13.49 8.33 -8.37
N GLY A 45 14.19 7.69 -9.31
CA GLY A 45 13.62 6.69 -10.22
C GLY A 45 14.07 5.24 -9.99
N GLU A 46 15.07 5.03 -9.13
CA GLU A 46 15.76 3.75 -8.96
C GLU A 46 15.94 3.40 -7.48
N GLY A 47 16.30 2.14 -7.21
CA GLY A 47 16.60 1.62 -5.87
C GLY A 47 15.42 0.94 -5.18
N SER A 48 15.54 0.74 -3.87
CA SER A 48 14.49 0.11 -3.06
C SER A 48 13.47 1.15 -2.59
N TYR A 49 12.21 0.97 -2.98
CA TYR A 49 11.15 1.82 -2.47
C TYR A 49 10.92 1.63 -0.96
N TRP A 50 11.24 0.46 -0.40
CA TRP A 50 11.22 0.24 1.05
C TRP A 50 12.22 1.14 1.79
N ASP A 51 13.43 1.32 1.25
CA ASP A 51 14.42 2.24 1.83
C ASP A 51 13.96 3.69 1.81
N LEU A 52 13.28 4.12 0.75
CA LEU A 52 12.68 5.45 0.67
C LEU A 52 11.55 5.60 1.68
N LEU A 53 10.66 4.61 1.77
CA LEU A 53 9.52 4.64 2.68
C LEU A 53 9.96 4.67 4.15
N ARG A 54 10.87 3.78 4.59
CA ARG A 54 11.23 3.68 6.02
C ARG A 54 11.89 4.96 6.56
N GLN A 55 12.52 5.76 5.70
CA GLN A 55 13.08 7.06 6.06
C GLN A 55 12.04 8.11 6.41
N THR A 56 10.78 7.91 6.02
CA THR A 56 9.65 8.79 6.39
C THR A 56 8.99 8.36 7.70
N CYS A 57 9.25 7.14 8.15
CA CYS A 57 8.63 6.59 9.34
C CYS A 57 9.11 7.28 10.64
N PRO A 58 8.27 7.35 11.69
CA PRO A 58 8.69 7.82 13.00
C PRO A 58 9.93 7.08 13.51
N PRO A 59 10.86 7.72 14.23
CA PRO A 59 12.10 7.07 14.67
C PRO A 59 11.91 5.83 15.52
N ASP A 60 10.85 5.81 16.33
CA ASP A 60 10.54 4.69 17.23
C ASP A 60 9.63 3.63 16.57
N SER A 61 9.29 3.81 15.28
CA SER A 61 8.44 2.85 14.58
C SER A 61 9.21 1.59 14.18
N PRO A 62 8.56 0.42 14.18
CA PRO A 62 9.21 -0.86 13.86
C PRO A 62 9.96 -0.88 12.53
N SER A 63 9.41 -0.30 11.46
CA SER A 63 10.01 -0.38 10.13
C SER A 63 11.20 0.56 9.91
N ARG A 64 11.42 1.56 10.77
CA ARG A 64 12.42 2.63 10.57
C ARG A 64 13.82 2.09 10.23
N ASN A 65 14.25 1.09 11.00
CA ASN A 65 15.61 0.57 10.99
C ASN A 65 15.70 -0.85 10.39
N ILE A 66 14.64 -1.31 9.72
CA ILE A 66 14.61 -2.63 9.09
C ILE A 66 14.94 -2.48 7.60
N PRO A 67 16.07 -3.03 7.12
CA PRO A 67 16.47 -2.92 5.72
C PRO A 67 15.53 -3.73 4.79
N PRO A 68 15.59 -3.50 3.47
CA PRO A 68 14.94 -4.38 2.51
C PRO A 68 15.51 -5.80 2.58
N ILE A 69 14.84 -6.73 1.89
CA ILE A 69 15.31 -8.11 1.79
C ILE A 69 16.13 -8.25 0.51
N ASP A 70 17.36 -8.73 0.66
CA ASP A 70 18.29 -8.90 -0.45
C ASP A 70 18.10 -10.25 -1.16
N ILE A 71 17.56 -11.25 -0.45
CA ILE A 71 17.40 -12.62 -0.93
C ILE A 71 15.98 -13.13 -0.66
N TYR A 72 15.26 -13.47 -1.73
CA TYR A 72 13.89 -14.00 -1.68
C TYR A 72 13.83 -15.55 -1.77
N HIS A 73 14.92 -16.23 -1.41
CA HIS A 73 15.00 -17.70 -1.44
C HIS A 73 14.42 -18.37 -0.18
N ASP A 74 14.27 -17.64 0.92
CA ASP A 74 13.82 -18.17 2.21
C ASP A 74 12.31 -18.03 2.45
N ALA A 75 11.82 -18.83 3.40
CA ALA A 75 10.41 -18.92 3.76
C ALA A 75 9.82 -17.55 4.16
N ILE A 76 8.68 -17.23 3.56
CA ILE A 76 7.94 -15.98 3.73
C ILE A 76 7.75 -15.60 5.21
N ASP A 77 8.21 -14.40 5.57
CA ASP A 77 8.00 -13.79 6.88
C ASP A 77 6.56 -13.27 7.00
N MET A 78 5.62 -14.19 7.22
CA MET A 78 4.22 -13.89 7.48
C MET A 78 3.94 -13.93 8.98
N PRO A 79 3.31 -12.89 9.56
CA PRO A 79 2.85 -12.97 10.94
C PRO A 79 1.76 -14.05 11.06
N ILE A 80 1.98 -15.02 11.95
CA ILE A 80 1.08 -16.17 12.17
C ILE A 80 -0.07 -15.81 13.14
N ALA A 81 0.09 -14.73 13.89
CA ALA A 81 -0.92 -14.23 14.83
C ALA A 81 -1.89 -13.23 14.19
N TYR A 82 -3.02 -13.02 14.86
CA TYR A 82 -3.95 -11.95 14.49
C TYR A 82 -3.23 -10.60 14.40
N PRO A 83 -3.54 -9.77 13.37
CA PRO A 83 -3.01 -8.43 13.32
C PRO A 83 -3.32 -7.67 14.61
N ARG A 84 -2.36 -6.90 15.11
CA ARG A 84 -2.55 -6.07 16.29
C ARG A 84 -3.75 -5.15 16.08
N HIS A 85 -4.62 -5.02 17.08
CA HIS A 85 -5.85 -4.22 17.01
C HIS A 85 -6.81 -4.66 15.88
N SER A 86 -6.91 -5.97 15.66
CA SER A 86 -7.96 -6.60 14.87
C SER A 86 -9.07 -7.13 15.77
N PHE A 87 -10.27 -7.29 15.22
CA PHE A 87 -11.40 -7.95 15.88
C PHE A 87 -11.53 -9.36 15.30
N SER A 88 -11.10 -10.39 16.03
CA SER A 88 -11.11 -11.79 15.57
C SER A 88 -10.46 -11.98 14.19
N GLY A 89 -9.39 -11.23 13.90
CA GLY A 89 -8.70 -11.24 12.61
C GLY A 89 -9.25 -10.28 11.55
N TYR A 90 -10.43 -9.71 11.76
CA TYR A 90 -10.96 -8.66 10.90
C TYR A 90 -10.32 -7.30 11.21
N VAL A 91 -10.15 -6.49 10.17
CA VAL A 91 -9.63 -5.13 10.31
C VAL A 91 -10.58 -4.30 11.16
N GLN A 92 -10.12 -3.89 12.34
CA GLN A 92 -10.85 -2.97 13.23
C GLN A 92 -10.22 -1.57 13.20
N ASN A 93 -8.88 -1.49 13.26
CA ASN A 93 -8.16 -0.23 13.10
C ASN A 93 -7.59 -0.09 11.68
N TRP A 94 -8.35 0.56 10.79
CA TRP A 94 -7.93 0.78 9.40
C TRP A 94 -6.63 1.57 9.28
N THR A 95 -6.47 2.62 10.10
CA THR A 95 -5.28 3.49 10.05
C THR A 95 -4.01 2.71 10.37
N LEU A 96 -4.03 1.90 11.42
CA LEU A 96 -2.91 1.04 11.79
C LEU A 96 -2.67 -0.06 10.74
N SER A 97 -3.74 -0.68 10.25
CA SER A 97 -3.63 -1.81 9.31
C SER A 97 -2.93 -1.43 8.00
N LYS A 98 -3.08 -0.17 7.55
CA LYS A 98 -2.42 0.35 6.35
C LYS A 98 -1.12 1.12 6.62
N ASP A 99 -0.65 1.18 7.86
CA ASP A 99 0.58 1.88 8.21
C ASP A 99 1.80 0.97 8.08
N SER A 100 2.49 1.06 6.93
CA SER A 100 3.72 0.32 6.67
C SER A 100 4.83 0.55 7.69
N CYS A 101 4.82 1.67 8.43
CA CYS A 101 5.79 1.92 9.49
C CYS A 101 5.63 0.98 10.69
N GLN A 102 4.45 0.38 10.86
CA GLN A 102 4.09 -0.53 11.95
C GLN A 102 4.17 -2.01 11.57
N HIS A 103 4.38 -2.30 10.28
CA HIS A 103 4.31 -3.64 9.70
C HIS A 103 5.55 -3.95 8.85
N PRO A 104 6.72 -4.21 9.47
CA PRO A 104 7.96 -4.40 8.74
C PRO A 104 7.97 -5.66 7.86
N HIS A 105 7.15 -6.66 8.17
CA HIS A 105 6.97 -7.85 7.33
C HIS A 105 6.44 -7.50 5.93
N LEU A 106 5.82 -6.33 5.72
CA LEU A 106 5.34 -5.95 4.39
C LEU A 106 6.46 -5.84 3.35
N ARG A 107 7.72 -5.62 3.77
CA ARG A 107 8.90 -5.62 2.89
C ARG A 107 9.08 -6.93 2.09
N SER A 108 8.61 -8.07 2.64
CA SER A 108 8.58 -9.39 1.98
C SER A 108 7.21 -9.81 1.47
N LEU A 109 6.13 -9.05 1.73
CA LEU A 109 4.77 -9.49 1.46
C LEU A 109 4.01 -8.63 0.45
N HIS A 110 4.52 -7.44 0.11
CA HIS A 110 3.81 -6.45 -0.68
C HIS A 110 4.62 -6.03 -1.91
N GLY A 111 4.04 -6.20 -3.11
CA GLY A 111 4.73 -5.97 -4.38
C GLY A 111 5.33 -4.57 -4.55
N THR A 112 4.70 -3.53 -4.00
CA THR A 112 5.26 -2.16 -3.96
C THR A 112 6.62 -2.07 -3.24
N PHE A 113 6.88 -2.92 -2.24
CA PHE A 113 8.13 -2.91 -1.47
C PHE A 113 9.14 -3.93 -2.00
N ILE A 114 8.65 -4.98 -2.65
CA ILE A 114 9.47 -6.03 -3.26
C ILE A 114 10.04 -5.55 -4.59
N GLU A 115 9.16 -5.20 -5.54
CA GLU A 115 9.54 -4.81 -6.90
C GLU A 115 8.35 -4.05 -7.54
N PRO A 116 8.24 -2.74 -7.32
CA PRO A 116 7.21 -1.93 -7.96
C PRO A 116 7.43 -1.84 -9.48
N VAL A 117 6.34 -1.64 -10.23
CA VAL A 117 6.42 -1.48 -11.70
C VAL A 117 7.24 -0.24 -12.07
N SER A 118 7.15 0.84 -11.30
CA SER A 118 8.00 2.01 -11.46
C SER A 118 8.21 2.67 -10.10
N ILE A 119 9.33 3.37 -9.99
CA ILE A 119 9.59 4.31 -8.91
C ILE A 119 9.75 5.66 -9.59
N ASN A 120 8.99 6.65 -9.13
CA ASN A 120 9.21 8.04 -9.48
C ASN A 120 8.71 8.89 -8.32
N THR A 121 9.61 9.25 -7.42
CA THR A 121 9.28 9.95 -6.17
C THR A 121 10.28 11.07 -5.90
N THR A 122 10.01 11.93 -4.93
CA THR A 122 10.88 13.03 -4.57
C THR A 122 10.84 13.27 -3.06
N GLN A 123 11.90 13.85 -2.52
CA GLN A 123 11.94 14.37 -1.15
C GLN A 123 11.51 15.84 -1.08
N SER A 124 11.30 16.50 -2.22
CA SER A 124 10.78 17.86 -2.29
C SER A 124 9.28 17.89 -1.98
N LEU A 125 8.84 18.87 -1.18
CA LEU A 125 7.43 19.08 -0.90
C LEU A 125 6.83 19.94 -2.01
N ILE A 126 6.22 19.28 -2.98
CA ILE A 126 5.53 19.90 -4.12
C ILE A 126 4.09 19.41 -4.19
N PRO A 127 3.15 20.21 -4.72
CA PRO A 127 1.81 19.72 -4.98
C PRO A 127 1.85 18.67 -6.10
N LEU A 128 1.53 17.42 -5.74
CA LEU A 128 1.39 16.31 -6.68
C LEU A 128 0.00 15.70 -6.52
N PHE A 129 -0.71 15.55 -7.63
CA PHE A 129 -2.06 14.96 -7.63
C PHE A 129 -1.99 13.49 -8.05
N GLY A 130 -2.63 12.60 -7.27
CA GLY A 130 -2.63 11.17 -7.52
C GLY A 130 -3.99 10.50 -7.24
N GLY A 131 -4.28 9.41 -7.94
CA GLY A 131 -5.50 8.62 -7.70
C GLY A 131 -5.41 7.69 -6.46
N CYS A 132 -4.20 7.43 -5.97
CA CYS A 132 -3.94 6.62 -4.78
C CYS A 132 -2.59 6.99 -4.15
N LYS A 133 -2.40 6.64 -2.87
CA LYS A 133 -1.12 6.85 -2.17
C LYS A 133 -0.94 5.92 -0.97
N LEU A 134 0.32 5.70 -0.58
CA LEU A 134 0.67 5.18 0.73
C LEU A 134 0.55 6.24 1.81
N ARG A 135 0.52 5.85 3.08
CA ARG A 135 0.38 6.80 4.20
C ARG A 135 1.53 7.81 4.28
N GLN A 136 2.70 7.41 3.81
CA GLN A 136 3.96 8.17 3.85
C GLN A 136 4.08 9.20 2.71
N ASN A 137 3.17 9.15 1.75
CA ASN A 137 3.14 10.02 0.59
C ASN A 137 2.28 11.27 0.85
N ASN A 138 2.74 12.42 0.35
CA ASN A 138 2.07 13.72 0.51
C ASN A 138 1.19 14.10 -0.68
N ASP A 139 0.99 13.20 -1.64
CA ASP A 139 0.12 13.39 -2.79
C ASP A 139 -1.28 13.84 -2.36
N ILE A 140 -1.82 14.81 -3.09
CA ILE A 140 -3.21 15.28 -2.97
C ILE A 140 -4.06 14.29 -3.78
N LEU A 141 -4.92 13.57 -3.09
CA LEU A 141 -5.78 12.59 -3.75
C LEU A 141 -6.87 13.30 -4.53
N PHE A 142 -6.99 12.99 -5.81
CA PHE A 142 -8.12 13.37 -6.64
C PHE A 142 -8.87 12.11 -7.07
N PRO A 143 -10.21 12.15 -7.21
CA PRO A 143 -10.98 11.02 -7.69
C PRO A 143 -10.46 10.56 -9.06
N PRO A 144 -10.13 9.26 -9.24
CA PRO A 144 -9.78 8.72 -10.55
C PRO A 144 -10.84 9.06 -11.60
N ALA A 145 -10.39 9.52 -12.78
CA ALA A 145 -11.28 9.85 -13.91
C ALA A 145 -12.19 8.68 -14.32
N MET A 146 -11.78 7.44 -14.00
CA MET A 146 -12.56 6.23 -14.29
C MET A 146 -13.96 6.24 -13.67
N TYR A 147 -14.17 6.93 -12.55
CA TYR A 147 -15.50 7.06 -11.95
C TYR A 147 -16.46 7.92 -12.77
N LEU A 148 -15.93 8.80 -13.62
CA LEU A 148 -16.70 9.67 -14.51
C LEU A 148 -16.78 9.10 -15.93
N SER A 149 -16.08 8.00 -16.21
CA SER A 149 -16.02 7.41 -17.53
C SER A 149 -17.30 6.63 -17.84
N THR A 150 -17.81 6.81 -19.06
CA THR A 150 -18.88 5.99 -19.62
C THR A 150 -18.35 4.73 -20.30
N GLU A 151 -17.02 4.53 -20.32
CA GLU A 151 -16.44 3.35 -20.91
C GLU A 151 -16.92 2.08 -20.21
N GLU A 152 -17.32 1.11 -21.02
CA GLU A 152 -17.91 -0.14 -20.58
C GLU A 152 -17.02 -0.92 -19.62
N LEU A 153 -15.69 -0.82 -19.81
CA LEU A 153 -14.66 -1.43 -18.96
C LEU A 153 -14.76 -1.00 -17.49
N TYR A 154 -15.28 0.20 -17.22
CA TYR A 154 -15.34 0.78 -15.87
C TYR A 154 -16.77 0.95 -15.37
N ALA A 155 -17.74 1.16 -16.27
CA ALA A 155 -19.16 1.32 -15.95
C ALA A 155 -19.94 0.00 -15.85
N GLY A 156 -19.29 -1.15 -16.06
CA GLY A 156 -19.85 -2.48 -15.78
C GLY A 156 -21.06 -2.85 -16.64
N ARG A 157 -21.12 -2.39 -17.91
CA ARG A 157 -22.25 -2.62 -18.84
C ARG A 157 -23.63 -2.19 -18.32
N GLY A 158 -23.70 -1.44 -17.22
CA GLY A 158 -24.96 -1.14 -16.52
C GLY A 158 -25.58 -2.33 -15.78
N ASP A 159 -24.95 -3.50 -15.76
CA ASP A 159 -25.41 -4.68 -15.01
C ASP A 159 -24.89 -4.60 -13.57
N ARG A 160 -25.81 -4.67 -12.60
CA ARG A 160 -25.50 -4.62 -11.17
C ARG A 160 -25.34 -6.02 -10.55
N GLY A 161 -25.46 -7.06 -11.36
CA GLY A 161 -25.50 -8.44 -10.93
C GLY A 161 -26.80 -8.78 -10.18
N PRO A 162 -26.91 -10.01 -9.67
CA PRO A 162 -28.12 -10.47 -8.99
C PRO A 162 -28.28 -9.84 -7.60
N ASP A 163 -29.51 -9.92 -7.07
CA ASP A 163 -29.85 -9.51 -5.71
C ASP A 163 -28.93 -10.16 -4.67
N TRP A 164 -28.74 -9.50 -3.52
CA TRP A 164 -27.86 -9.97 -2.47
C TRP A 164 -28.13 -11.44 -2.07
N THR A 165 -29.40 -11.79 -1.90
CA THR A 165 -29.85 -13.14 -1.52
C THR A 165 -29.60 -14.21 -2.58
N GLN A 166 -29.33 -13.81 -3.82
CA GLN A 166 -29.02 -14.68 -4.94
C GLN A 166 -27.51 -14.79 -5.20
N LYS A 167 -26.68 -14.04 -4.47
CA LYS A 167 -25.21 -14.15 -4.58
C LYS A 167 -24.76 -15.49 -4.00
N LYS A 168 -23.74 -16.07 -4.63
CA LYS A 168 -23.10 -17.29 -4.12
C LYS A 168 -22.36 -16.95 -2.83
N ASP A 169 -22.49 -17.81 -1.82
CA ASP A 169 -21.67 -17.76 -0.61
C ASP A 169 -20.26 -18.30 -0.92
N GLY A 170 -19.43 -17.43 -1.49
CA GLY A 170 -18.09 -17.80 -1.93
C GLY A 170 -17.28 -16.59 -2.34
N VAL A 171 -15.97 -16.72 -2.21
CA VAL A 171 -15.04 -15.67 -2.59
C VAL A 171 -14.56 -15.91 -4.02
N VAL A 172 -14.70 -14.90 -4.88
CA VAL A 172 -14.28 -14.97 -6.28
C VAL A 172 -13.20 -13.92 -6.54
N TRP A 173 -12.12 -14.33 -7.19
CA TRP A 173 -11.09 -13.42 -7.67
C TRP A 173 -10.69 -13.78 -9.11
N ARG A 174 -10.59 -12.76 -9.95
CA ARG A 174 -10.09 -12.86 -11.31
C ARG A 174 -9.30 -11.60 -11.62
N GLY A 175 -8.07 -11.77 -12.07
CA GLY A 175 -7.22 -10.65 -12.44
C GLY A 175 -5.84 -11.10 -12.87
N VAL A 176 -5.07 -10.15 -13.40
CA VAL A 176 -3.65 -10.34 -13.71
C VAL A 176 -2.80 -10.08 -12.47
N ALA A 177 -1.53 -10.50 -12.49
CA ALA A 177 -0.58 -10.27 -11.39
C ALA A 177 -0.02 -8.82 -11.34
N SER A 178 -0.83 -7.79 -11.55
CA SER A 178 -0.38 -6.38 -11.60
C SER A 178 -0.01 -5.74 -10.24
N GLY A 179 0.31 -6.54 -9.23
CA GLY A 179 0.72 -6.06 -7.90
C GLY A 179 2.15 -5.52 -7.82
N GLY A 180 2.91 -5.60 -8.91
CA GLY A 180 4.30 -5.17 -9.10
C GLY A 180 4.93 -5.96 -10.26
N ARG A 181 6.24 -5.85 -10.47
CA ARG A 181 6.96 -6.62 -11.50
C ARG A 181 7.48 -7.92 -10.89
N ASN A 182 6.66 -8.97 -10.86
CA ASN A 182 7.09 -10.26 -10.33
C ASN A 182 8.16 -10.91 -11.23
N LYS A 183 9.17 -11.53 -10.62
CA LYS A 183 10.27 -12.26 -11.28
C LYS A 183 10.28 -13.73 -10.82
N ALA A 184 11.04 -14.59 -11.48
CA ALA A 184 11.14 -16.01 -11.12
C ALA A 184 11.62 -16.21 -9.67
N GLU A 185 12.44 -15.29 -9.18
CA GLU A 185 13.06 -15.34 -7.86
C GLU A 185 12.18 -14.69 -6.78
N THR A 186 11.19 -13.88 -7.14
CA THR A 186 10.44 -13.03 -6.17
C THR A 186 8.93 -13.26 -6.16
N TRP A 187 8.36 -13.96 -7.14
CA TRP A 187 6.92 -14.06 -7.31
C TRP A 187 6.18 -14.66 -6.09
N THR A 188 6.82 -15.56 -5.34
CA THR A 188 6.24 -16.20 -4.15
C THR A 188 5.89 -15.19 -3.05
N HIS A 189 6.55 -14.04 -3.05
CA HIS A 189 6.37 -12.97 -2.07
C HIS A 189 5.21 -12.02 -2.39
N PHE A 190 4.59 -12.13 -3.57
CA PHE A 190 3.52 -11.22 -4.00
C PHE A 190 2.14 -11.65 -3.48
N HIS A 191 1.36 -10.68 -3.01
CA HIS A 191 0.05 -10.89 -2.39
C HIS A 191 -0.98 -11.59 -3.28
N ARG A 192 -0.99 -11.39 -4.62
CA ARG A 192 -1.95 -12.05 -5.52
C ARG A 192 -1.62 -13.52 -5.77
N HIS A 193 -0.33 -13.83 -5.97
CA HIS A 193 0.14 -15.22 -6.09
C HIS A 193 -0.15 -15.98 -4.79
N ARG A 194 0.13 -15.34 -3.66
CA ARG A 194 -0.24 -15.83 -2.33
C ARG A 194 -1.71 -16.15 -2.20
N TYR A 195 -2.56 -15.18 -2.53
CA TYR A 195 -4.00 -15.33 -2.41
C TYR A 195 -4.54 -16.50 -3.25
N VAL A 196 -4.06 -16.65 -4.49
CA VAL A 196 -4.46 -17.76 -5.37
C VAL A 196 -4.01 -19.11 -4.79
N GLN A 197 -2.78 -19.22 -4.29
CA GLN A 197 -2.30 -20.47 -3.71
C GLN A 197 -3.03 -20.83 -2.41
N MET A 198 -3.34 -19.84 -1.56
CA MET A 198 -4.12 -20.02 -0.32
C MET A 198 -5.56 -20.51 -0.57
N LEU A 199 -6.13 -20.24 -1.76
CA LEU A 199 -7.45 -20.74 -2.15
C LEU A 199 -7.40 -22.02 -3.00
N ASN A 200 -6.21 -22.53 -3.30
CA ASN A 200 -6.04 -23.77 -4.02
C ASN A 200 -6.08 -24.95 -3.03
N GLY A 201 -7.16 -25.73 -3.06
CA GLY A 201 -7.37 -26.85 -2.14
C GLY A 201 -6.24 -27.89 -2.16
N THR A 202 -5.63 -28.16 -3.33
CA THR A 202 -4.48 -29.07 -3.42
C THR A 202 -3.26 -28.50 -2.68
N ALA A 203 -2.93 -27.23 -2.89
CA ALA A 203 -1.80 -26.60 -2.23
C ALA A 203 -1.99 -26.48 -0.71
N VAL A 204 -3.22 -26.20 -0.26
CA VAL A 204 -3.58 -26.21 1.17
C VAL A 204 -3.40 -27.61 1.74
N HIS A 205 -3.96 -28.63 1.10
CA HIS A 205 -3.82 -30.02 1.54
C HIS A 205 -2.37 -30.47 1.64
N GLU A 206 -1.55 -30.18 0.62
CA GLU A 206 -0.12 -30.48 0.64
C GLU A 206 0.62 -29.71 1.75
N SER A 207 0.19 -28.49 2.08
CA SER A 207 0.76 -27.74 3.20
C SER A 207 0.41 -28.39 4.54
N GLU A 208 -0.81 -28.91 4.70
CA GLU A 208 -1.27 -29.60 5.91
C GLU A 208 -0.53 -30.94 6.13
N THR A 209 -0.22 -31.67 5.06
CA THR A 209 0.54 -32.94 5.13
C THR A 209 2.06 -32.75 5.12
N GLY A 210 2.55 -31.51 5.01
CA GLY A 210 3.98 -31.21 4.89
C GLY A 210 4.62 -31.66 3.58
N SER A 211 3.80 -31.90 2.55
CA SER A 211 4.23 -32.34 1.21
C SER A 211 4.42 -31.16 0.24
N LEU A 212 3.97 -29.95 0.58
CA LEU A 212 4.15 -28.77 -0.25
C LEU A 212 5.64 -28.36 -0.29
N PRO A 213 6.26 -28.27 -1.49
CA PRO A 213 7.68 -27.91 -1.60
C PRO A 213 7.95 -26.52 -1.04
N ALA A 214 9.07 -26.35 -0.33
CA ALA A 214 9.48 -25.04 0.17
C ALA A 214 9.66 -24.03 -0.98
N GLU A 215 10.24 -24.50 -2.09
CA GLU A 215 10.33 -23.73 -3.33
C GLU A 215 8.94 -23.56 -3.96
N GLY A 216 8.53 -22.32 -4.19
CA GLY A 216 7.20 -22.01 -4.74
C GLY A 216 6.08 -21.91 -3.71
N THR A 217 6.36 -22.11 -2.41
CA THR A 217 5.39 -21.84 -1.34
C THR A 217 5.24 -20.33 -1.09
N THR A 218 4.00 -19.86 -1.09
CA THR A 218 3.65 -18.43 -0.98
C THR A 218 3.00 -18.05 0.37
N PHE A 219 2.66 -19.03 1.20
CA PHE A 219 2.01 -18.86 2.49
C PHE A 219 2.51 -19.86 3.53
N LYS A 220 2.18 -19.62 4.79
CA LYS A 220 2.37 -20.57 5.90
C LYS A 220 1.01 -20.79 6.55
N LEU A 221 0.71 -22.03 6.92
CA LEU A 221 -0.51 -22.32 7.67
C LEU A 221 -0.42 -21.66 9.06
N PRO A 222 -1.53 -21.11 9.57
CA PRO A 222 -1.58 -20.65 10.94
C PRO A 222 -1.39 -21.83 11.90
N THR A 223 -0.86 -21.57 13.11
CA THR A 223 -0.80 -22.60 14.14
C THR A 223 -2.20 -23.10 14.50
N GLN A 224 -2.35 -24.40 14.75
CA GLN A 224 -3.64 -24.98 15.09
C GLN A 224 -4.23 -24.32 16.36
N GLY A 225 -5.52 -23.95 16.32
CA GLY A 225 -6.20 -23.28 17.42
C GLY A 225 -6.08 -21.75 17.46
N HIS A 226 -5.36 -21.13 16.51
CA HIS A 226 -5.26 -19.66 16.43
C HIS A 226 -6.54 -18.97 15.96
N TYR A 227 -7.35 -19.67 15.17
CA TYR A 227 -8.66 -19.22 14.73
C TYR A 227 -9.69 -20.17 15.34
N SER A 228 -10.63 -19.63 16.11
CA SER A 228 -11.81 -20.36 16.58
C SER A 228 -12.78 -20.54 15.41
N LEU A 229 -12.37 -21.36 14.44
CA LEU A 229 -13.23 -21.81 13.35
C LEU A 229 -14.03 -22.99 13.90
N THR A 230 -15.27 -22.71 14.33
CA THR A 230 -16.28 -23.71 14.64
C THR A 230 -16.84 -24.33 13.37
#